data_AF-B0D1Z0-F1
#
_entry.id   AF-B0D1Z0-F1
#
_cell.length_a   1.000
_cell.length_b   1.000
_cell.length_c   1.000
_cell.angle_alpha   90.00
_cell.angle_beta   90.00
_cell.angle_gamma   90.00
#
_symmetry.space_group_name_H-M   'P 1'
#
loop_
_entity.id
_entity.type
_entity.pdbx_description
1 polymer ?
#
loop_
_entity_poly.entity_id
_entity_poly.type
_entity_poly.pdbx_seq_one_letter_code
_entity_poly.pdbx_strand_id
1 'polypeptide(L)'
;MHQEHNLPWNTIASHLEFVYDNPHRTPRKTGLFAKRVTSATQEKDMNYFSRNLTSTISRFSHTERGKYPMRAYTTLPMSGNLFPDEMCERYPDYLNKENQKIENWIGLVIRDDQSIPLTLHYNTRHANLAEAVKILISDNHLAPLLMLAQHPLIPLHSLCYLSWGHHFGFLRVMEAALRAYLFLNVHAAVGSLNNGNYMHSHKNTRRCCMN
;
A
#
# COMPACT_ATOMS: atom_id res chain seq x y z
N MET A 1 0.53 20.14 0.41
CA MET A 1 1.30 18.99 -0.12
C MET A 1 1.43 19.20 -1.63
N HIS A 2 2.63 19.22 -2.24
CA HIS A 2 2.90 19.79 -3.59
C HIS A 2 2.09 19.19 -4.78
N GLN A 3 1.15 18.26 -4.56
CA GLN A 3 0.29 17.66 -5.59
C GLN A 3 -1.22 17.86 -5.32
N GLU A 4 -1.59 18.55 -4.23
CA GLU A 4 -2.99 18.77 -3.85
C GLU A 4 -3.81 19.48 -4.94
N HIS A 5 -3.16 20.32 -5.77
CA HIS A 5 -3.80 21.04 -6.86
C HIS A 5 -4.12 20.18 -8.10
N ASN A 6 -3.55 18.98 -8.23
CA ASN A 6 -3.72 18.16 -9.44
C ASN A 6 -5.02 17.34 -9.46
N LEU A 7 -5.69 17.23 -8.32
CA LEU A 7 -6.91 16.43 -8.18
C LEU A 7 -8.09 17.33 -7.80
N PRO A 8 -9.29 17.06 -8.32
CA PRO A 8 -10.47 17.89 -8.07
C PRO A 8 -11.08 17.56 -6.70
N TRP A 9 -10.33 17.81 -5.62
CA TRP A 9 -10.75 17.49 -4.24
C TRP A 9 -12.03 18.20 -3.83
N ASN A 10 -12.20 19.46 -4.26
CA ASN A 10 -13.42 20.22 -3.96
C ASN A 10 -14.66 19.61 -4.65
N THR A 11 -14.48 19.00 -5.82
CA THR A 11 -15.55 18.31 -6.56
C THR A 11 -16.05 17.08 -5.80
N ILE A 12 -15.18 16.32 -5.12
CA ILE A 12 -15.63 15.20 -4.30
C ILE A 12 -16.11 15.64 -2.92
N ALA A 13 -15.47 16.66 -2.32
CA ALA A 13 -15.84 17.20 -1.02
C ALA A 13 -17.23 17.84 -1.02
N SER A 14 -17.69 18.40 -2.14
CA SER A 14 -19.05 18.97 -2.26
C SER A 14 -20.15 17.93 -2.02
N HIS A 15 -19.88 16.64 -2.25
CA HIS A 15 -20.79 15.51 -2.06
C HIS A 15 -20.66 14.83 -0.69
N LEU A 16 -19.70 15.27 0.13
CA LEU A 16 -19.40 14.67 1.43
C LEU A 16 -19.69 15.64 2.56
N GLU A 17 -20.12 15.09 3.69
CA GLU A 17 -20.26 15.79 4.96
C GLU A 17 -19.54 15.04 6.07
N PHE A 18 -19.00 15.79 7.03
CA PHE A 18 -18.41 15.21 8.22
C PHE A 18 -19.45 15.17 9.35
N VAL A 19 -19.75 13.98 9.83
CA VAL A 19 -20.63 13.73 10.98
C VAL A 19 -19.79 13.10 12.09
N TYR A 20 -19.57 13.88 13.15
CA TYR A 20 -18.71 13.51 14.29
C TYR A 20 -19.20 12.26 15.04
N ASP A 21 -20.51 12.12 15.20
CA ASP A 21 -21.12 11.01 15.92
C ASP A 21 -22.40 10.55 15.22
N ASN A 22 -22.25 9.65 14.25
CA ASN A 22 -23.40 9.05 13.57
C ASN A 22 -23.87 7.79 14.34
N PRO A 23 -25.02 7.85 15.05
CA PRO A 23 -25.49 6.75 15.88
C PRO A 23 -25.92 5.51 15.06
N HIS A 24 -26.10 5.66 13.74
CA HIS A 24 -26.57 4.58 12.86
C HIS A 24 -25.44 3.79 12.19
N ARG A 25 -24.17 4.03 12.54
CA ARG A 25 -23.00 3.39 11.91
C ARG A 25 -22.03 2.81 12.94
N THR A 26 -22.07 1.48 13.06
CA THR A 26 -21.17 0.69 13.90
C THR A 26 -20.54 -0.42 13.06
N PRO A 27 -19.20 -0.64 13.09
CA PRO A 27 -18.21 0.14 13.83
C PRO A 27 -17.94 1.50 13.18
N ARG A 28 -17.57 2.50 14.00
CA ARG A 28 -17.22 3.85 13.54
C ARG A 28 -15.86 3.78 12.82
N LYS A 29 -15.87 3.71 11.50
CA LYS A 29 -14.66 3.63 10.66
C LYS A 29 -14.21 5.00 10.15
N THR A 30 -15.15 5.87 9.78
CA THR A 30 -14.90 7.21 9.25
C THR A 30 -16.01 8.16 9.71
N GLY A 31 -15.69 9.43 9.96
CA GLY A 31 -16.70 10.48 10.19
C GLY A 31 -17.25 11.09 8.90
N LEU A 32 -16.77 10.65 7.73
CA LEU A 32 -17.20 11.14 6.42
C LEU A 32 -18.38 10.32 5.89
N PHE A 33 -19.43 11.01 5.44
CA PHE A 33 -20.63 10.43 4.86
C PHE A 33 -21.01 11.15 3.57
N ALA A 34 -21.69 10.45 2.66
CA ALA A 34 -22.32 11.11 1.52
C ALA A 34 -23.46 12.01 2.01
N LYS A 35 -23.57 13.22 1.47
CA LYS A 35 -24.69 14.11 1.77
C LYS A 35 -26.00 13.45 1.35
N ARG A 36 -27.05 13.66 2.16
CA ARG A 36 -28.40 13.11 1.88
C ARG A 36 -29.02 13.63 0.59
N VAL A 37 -28.64 14.83 0.15
CA VAL A 37 -29.08 15.39 -1.13
C VAL A 37 -28.11 14.92 -2.20
N THR A 38 -28.49 13.86 -2.92
CA THR A 38 -27.79 13.41 -4.12
C THR A 38 -27.98 14.46 -5.20
N SER A 39 -26.93 15.21 -5.56
CA SER A 39 -27.00 16.06 -6.76
C SER A 39 -27.13 15.16 -8.00
N ALA A 40 -27.79 15.65 -9.04
CA ALA A 40 -27.84 14.96 -10.33
C ALA A 40 -26.43 14.70 -10.94
N THR A 41 -25.39 15.34 -10.39
CA THR A 41 -24.01 15.25 -10.88
C THR A 41 -23.13 14.30 -10.07
N GLN A 42 -23.59 13.78 -8.92
CA GLN A 42 -22.73 13.03 -7.98
C GLN A 42 -21.97 11.87 -8.65
N GLU A 43 -22.66 11.06 -9.45
CA GLU A 43 -22.02 9.95 -10.18
C GLU A 43 -20.99 10.44 -11.20
N LYS A 44 -21.35 11.48 -11.97
CA LYS A 44 -20.47 12.10 -12.97
C LYS A 44 -19.21 12.65 -12.32
N ASP A 45 -19.37 13.32 -11.19
CA ASP A 45 -18.29 13.94 -10.42
C ASP A 45 -17.38 12.88 -9.78
N MET A 46 -17.95 11.77 -9.28
CA MET A 46 -17.19 10.63 -8.77
C MET A 46 -16.38 9.94 -9.87
N ASN A 47 -16.96 9.75 -11.05
CA ASN A 47 -16.29 9.19 -12.20
C ASN A 47 -15.18 10.11 -12.72
N TYR A 48 -15.43 11.42 -12.75
CA TYR A 48 -14.43 12.43 -13.09
C TYR A 48 -13.25 12.41 -12.11
N PHE A 49 -13.52 12.40 -10.80
CA PHE A 49 -12.48 12.29 -9.78
C PHE A 49 -11.66 11.00 -9.92
N SER A 50 -12.32 9.85 -10.07
CA SER A 50 -11.65 8.55 -10.19
C SER A 50 -10.74 8.49 -11.42
N ARG A 51 -11.18 9.02 -12.57
CA ARG A 51 -10.35 9.11 -13.79
C ARG A 51 -9.12 9.99 -13.57
N ASN A 52 -9.27 11.15 -12.93
CA ASN A 52 -8.15 12.04 -12.65
C ASN A 52 -7.16 11.43 -11.64
N LEU A 53 -7.65 10.74 -10.62
CA LEU A 53 -6.82 10.02 -9.66
C LEU A 53 -6.00 8.93 -10.35
N THR A 54 -6.64 8.08 -11.14
CA THR A 54 -5.96 7.01 -11.90
C THR A 54 -4.94 7.58 -12.88
N SER A 55 -5.29 8.64 -13.62
CA SER A 55 -4.38 9.33 -14.54
C SER A 55 -3.17 9.90 -13.81
N THR A 56 -3.39 10.53 -12.66
CA THR A 56 -2.34 11.11 -11.82
C THR A 56 -1.39 10.04 -11.29
N ILE A 57 -1.91 8.95 -10.72
CA ILE A 57 -1.10 7.82 -10.25
C ILE A 57 -0.30 7.21 -11.40
N SER A 58 -0.91 7.04 -12.57
CA SER A 58 -0.25 6.47 -13.75
C SER A 58 0.89 7.36 -14.25
N ARG A 59 0.64 8.67 -14.34
CA ARG A 59 1.65 9.66 -14.74
C ARG A 59 2.81 9.69 -13.76
N PHE A 60 2.55 9.74 -12.46
CA PHE A 60 3.60 9.69 -11.44
C PHE A 60 4.37 8.38 -11.48
N SER A 61 3.69 7.25 -11.63
CA SER A 61 4.35 5.95 -11.77
C SER A 61 5.27 5.93 -12.99
N HIS A 62 4.85 6.52 -14.12
CA HIS A 62 5.68 6.61 -15.31
C HIS A 62 6.91 7.50 -15.11
N THR A 63 6.72 8.70 -14.55
CA THR A 63 7.83 9.62 -14.22
C THR A 63 8.79 9.00 -13.22
N GLU A 64 8.29 8.35 -12.18
CA GLU A 64 9.09 7.69 -11.15
C GLU A 64 9.90 6.55 -11.75
N ARG A 65 9.27 5.67 -12.55
CA ARG A 65 9.99 4.62 -13.29
C ARG A 65 11.09 5.18 -14.19
N GLY A 66 10.88 6.35 -14.79
CA GLY A 66 11.87 7.03 -15.63
C GLY A 66 13.16 7.43 -14.90
N LYS A 67 13.13 7.56 -13.56
CA LYS A 67 14.33 7.85 -12.75
C LYS A 67 15.28 6.66 -12.64
N TYR A 68 14.78 5.46 -12.92
CA TYR A 68 15.50 4.20 -12.77
C TYR A 68 15.86 3.70 -14.19
N PRO A 69 17.06 4.03 -14.72
CA PRO A 69 17.42 3.71 -16.09
C PRO A 69 17.45 2.19 -16.30
N MET A 70 16.71 1.70 -17.30
CA MET A 70 16.57 0.26 -17.64
C MET A 70 17.93 -0.46 -17.77
N ARG A 71 18.98 0.25 -18.23
CA ARG A 71 20.35 -0.27 -18.41
C ARG A 71 21.14 -0.44 -17.10
N ALA A 72 20.78 0.24 -16.03
CA ALA A 72 21.42 0.04 -14.73
C ALA A 72 21.00 -1.29 -14.08
N TYR A 73 19.93 -1.92 -14.59
CA TYR A 73 19.36 -3.15 -14.01
C TYR A 73 19.60 -4.41 -14.84
N THR A 74 20.19 -4.30 -16.02
CA THR A 74 20.57 -5.48 -16.84
C THR A 74 21.68 -6.33 -16.21
N THR A 75 22.36 -5.82 -15.20
CA THR A 75 23.43 -6.53 -14.45
C THR A 75 23.20 -6.43 -12.94
N LEU A 76 21.96 -6.59 -12.48
CA LEU A 76 21.72 -6.71 -11.05
C LEU A 76 22.34 -8.02 -10.53
N PRO A 77 23.01 -8.01 -9.36
CA PRO A 77 23.51 -9.22 -8.74
C PRO A 77 22.36 -10.22 -8.51
N MET A 78 22.52 -11.44 -9.00
CA MET A 78 21.55 -12.54 -8.80
C MET A 78 21.84 -13.34 -7.51
N SER A 79 22.81 -12.88 -6.71
CA SER A 79 23.30 -13.54 -5.51
C SER A 79 23.79 -12.51 -4.50
N GLY A 80 23.91 -12.93 -3.23
CA GLY A 80 24.42 -12.10 -2.14
C GLY A 80 23.35 -11.34 -1.38
N ASN A 81 23.78 -10.27 -0.71
CA ASN A 81 22.95 -9.50 0.22
C ASN A 81 22.08 -8.47 -0.53
N LEU A 82 20.77 -8.49 -0.28
CA LEU A 82 19.78 -7.56 -0.80
C LEU A 82 19.89 -6.18 -0.18
N PHE A 83 20.20 -6.08 1.11
CA PHE A 83 20.22 -4.82 1.84
C PHE A 83 21.39 -4.82 2.83
N PRO A 84 21.86 -3.65 3.30
CA PRO A 84 23.01 -3.58 4.19
C PRO A 84 22.66 -3.99 5.62
N ASP A 85 23.69 -4.26 6.42
CA ASP A 85 23.54 -4.75 7.80
C ASP A 85 22.83 -3.74 8.71
N GLU A 86 22.98 -2.45 8.46
CA GLU A 86 22.31 -1.41 9.26
C GLU A 86 20.78 -1.51 9.19
N MET A 87 20.23 -2.09 8.12
CA MET A 87 18.79 -2.33 8.03
C MET A 87 18.32 -3.44 8.95
N CYS A 88 19.13 -4.47 9.17
CA CYS A 88 18.84 -5.52 10.16
C CYS A 88 18.83 -4.94 11.57
N GLU A 89 19.73 -3.99 11.87
CA GLU A 89 19.76 -3.32 13.17
C GLU A 89 18.57 -2.38 13.37
N ARG A 90 18.14 -1.70 12.31
CA ARG A 90 16.98 -0.80 12.36
C ARG A 90 15.64 -1.53 12.48
N TYR A 91 15.52 -2.69 11.84
CA TYR A 91 14.28 -3.46 11.78
C TYR A 91 14.48 -4.93 12.20
N PRO A 92 14.96 -5.20 13.43
CA PRO A 92 15.40 -6.53 13.85
C PRO A 92 14.28 -7.58 13.88
N ASP A 93 13.03 -7.15 14.06
CA ASP A 93 11.85 -8.03 14.08
C ASP A 93 11.48 -8.57 12.70
N TYR A 94 11.99 -7.94 11.63
CA TYR A 94 11.54 -8.20 10.25
C TYR A 94 12.70 -8.48 9.29
N LEU A 95 13.87 -7.89 9.51
CA LEU A 95 15.06 -8.03 8.68
C LEU A 95 16.17 -8.70 9.47
N ASN A 96 16.80 -9.70 8.87
CA ASN A 96 17.85 -10.48 9.48
C ASN A 96 18.82 -11.03 8.42
N LYS A 97 19.90 -11.67 8.87
CA LYS A 97 20.94 -12.22 8.00
C LYS A 97 20.45 -13.31 7.04
N GLU A 98 19.33 -13.96 7.35
CA GLU A 98 18.75 -15.00 6.48
C GLU A 98 17.98 -14.35 5.33
N ASN A 99 17.01 -13.47 5.62
CA ASN A 99 16.24 -12.80 4.57
C ASN A 99 17.00 -11.66 3.86
N GLN A 100 18.20 -11.33 4.33
CA GLN A 100 19.16 -10.50 3.61
C GLN A 100 19.70 -11.21 2.36
N LYS A 101 19.86 -12.54 2.37
CA LYS A 101 20.54 -13.29 1.29
C LYS A 101 19.56 -13.75 0.22
N ILE A 102 19.82 -13.44 -1.05
CA ILE A 102 18.99 -13.88 -2.19
C ILE A 102 18.84 -15.40 -2.24
N GLU A 103 19.90 -16.12 -1.91
CA GLU A 103 19.93 -17.59 -1.90
C GLU A 103 18.91 -18.17 -0.94
N ASN A 104 18.67 -17.50 0.19
CA ASN A 104 17.66 -17.94 1.15
C ASN A 104 16.25 -17.80 0.56
N TRP A 105 15.96 -16.73 -0.17
CA TRP A 105 14.68 -16.57 -0.86
C TRP A 105 14.47 -17.70 -1.85
N ILE A 106 15.46 -17.98 -2.69
CA ILE A 106 15.43 -19.08 -3.68
C ILE A 106 15.22 -20.44 -2.99
N GLY A 107 15.89 -20.68 -1.85
CA GLY A 107 15.79 -21.92 -1.10
C GLY A 107 14.41 -22.17 -0.48
N LEU A 108 13.65 -21.11 -0.20
CA LEU A 108 12.30 -21.19 0.39
C LEU A 108 11.19 -21.33 -0.66
N VAL A 109 11.49 -21.16 -1.94
CA VAL A 109 10.48 -21.23 -3.01
C VAL A 109 9.81 -22.60 -3.05
N ILE A 110 8.48 -22.59 -3.08
CA ILE A 110 7.70 -23.81 -3.33
C ILE A 110 7.70 -24.08 -4.83
N ARG A 111 8.10 -25.29 -5.19
CA ARG A 111 8.06 -25.83 -6.55
C ARG A 111 6.85 -26.74 -6.66
N ASP A 112 5.92 -26.39 -7.54
CA ASP A 112 4.81 -27.26 -7.89
C ASP A 112 5.17 -28.08 -9.13
N ASP A 113 5.83 -29.22 -8.90
CA ASP A 113 6.30 -30.12 -9.95
C ASP A 113 5.16 -30.78 -10.75
N GLN A 114 3.90 -30.63 -10.31
CA GLN A 114 2.72 -31.16 -11.01
C GLN A 114 2.12 -30.16 -12.00
N SER A 115 2.49 -28.88 -11.92
CA SER A 115 2.01 -27.84 -12.82
C SER A 115 2.80 -27.79 -14.13
N ILE A 116 2.10 -27.59 -15.26
CA ILE A 116 2.72 -27.36 -16.57
C ILE A 116 2.26 -25.99 -17.11
N PRO A 117 3.16 -25.00 -17.26
CA PRO A 117 4.58 -25.03 -16.90
C PRO A 117 4.81 -25.05 -15.38
N LEU A 118 6.04 -25.41 -14.98
CA LEU A 118 6.47 -25.42 -13.58
C LEU A 118 6.16 -24.08 -12.91
N THR A 119 5.37 -24.11 -11.85
CA THR A 119 4.98 -22.94 -11.10
C THR A 119 5.83 -22.79 -9.84
N LEU A 120 6.44 -21.62 -9.71
CA LEU A 120 7.15 -21.20 -8.51
C LEU A 120 6.25 -20.25 -7.73
N HIS A 121 6.10 -20.48 -6.43
CA HIS A 121 5.34 -19.55 -5.58
C HIS A 121 5.82 -19.55 -4.13
N TYR A 122 5.48 -18.49 -3.42
CA TYR A 122 5.42 -18.44 -1.97
C TYR A 122 3.96 -18.52 -1.53
N ASN A 123 3.76 -18.73 -0.23
CA ASN A 123 2.44 -18.77 0.40
C ASN A 123 2.48 -18.13 1.80
N THR A 124 1.41 -18.29 2.57
CA THR A 124 1.27 -17.69 3.91
C THR A 124 2.36 -18.08 4.91
N ARG A 125 3.06 -19.21 4.72
CA ARG A 125 4.22 -19.61 5.55
C ARG A 125 5.42 -18.68 5.39
N HIS A 126 5.46 -17.92 4.29
CA HIS A 126 6.54 -17.00 3.93
C HIS A 126 6.16 -15.54 4.23
N ALA A 127 5.30 -15.31 5.23
CA ALA A 127 4.83 -13.99 5.61
C ALA A 127 5.98 -13.03 5.96
N ASN A 128 7.05 -13.54 6.57
CA ASN A 128 8.27 -12.79 6.88
C ASN A 128 8.93 -12.18 5.63
N LEU A 129 8.93 -12.89 4.50
CA LEU A 129 9.42 -12.35 3.24
C LEU A 129 8.55 -11.19 2.75
N ALA A 130 7.22 -11.29 2.91
CA ALA A 130 6.32 -10.19 2.60
C ALA A 130 6.60 -8.96 3.49
N GLU A 131 6.85 -9.14 4.79
CA GLU A 131 7.23 -8.02 5.68
C GLU A 131 8.54 -7.36 5.25
N ALA A 132 9.55 -8.15 4.86
CA ALA A 132 10.80 -7.61 4.32
C ALA A 132 10.55 -6.73 3.08
N VAL A 133 9.70 -7.19 2.14
CA VAL A 133 9.29 -6.38 0.96
C VAL A 133 8.62 -5.08 1.38
N LYS A 134 7.74 -5.09 2.39
CA LYS A 134 7.07 -3.87 2.87
C LYS A 134 8.06 -2.84 3.40
N ILE A 135 9.10 -3.29 4.13
CA ILE A 135 10.16 -2.40 4.62
C ILE A 135 10.96 -1.82 3.47
N LEU A 136 11.35 -2.65 2.50
CA LEU A 136 12.08 -2.19 1.32
C LEU A 136 11.27 -1.14 0.53
N ILE A 137 9.95 -1.30 0.43
CA ILE A 137 9.06 -0.30 -0.19
C ILE A 137 9.02 0.99 0.66
N SER A 138 8.89 0.85 1.98
CA SER A 138 8.70 1.99 2.90
C SER A 138 9.95 2.86 3.00
N ASP A 139 11.14 2.26 3.01
CA ASP A 139 12.43 2.97 3.05
C ASP A 139 12.98 3.30 1.64
N ASN A 140 12.18 3.07 0.59
CA ASN A 140 12.52 3.38 -0.80
C ASN A 140 13.79 2.67 -1.32
N HIS A 141 14.03 1.43 -0.88
CA HIS A 141 15.12 0.58 -1.37
C HIS A 141 14.71 -0.11 -2.67
N LEU A 142 14.75 0.65 -3.78
CA LEU A 142 14.29 0.16 -5.08
C LEU A 142 15.24 -0.81 -5.76
N ALA A 143 16.56 -0.66 -5.63
CA ALA A 143 17.49 -1.62 -6.24
C ALA A 143 17.24 -3.05 -5.74
N PRO A 144 17.12 -3.32 -4.42
CA PRO A 144 16.78 -4.65 -3.91
C PRO A 144 15.40 -5.16 -4.37
N LEU A 145 14.40 -4.28 -4.45
CA LEU A 145 13.08 -4.64 -4.97
C LEU A 145 13.14 -5.05 -6.44
N LEU A 146 13.92 -4.34 -7.25
CA LEU A 146 14.12 -4.67 -8.65
C LEU A 146 14.90 -5.98 -8.81
N MET A 147 15.90 -6.24 -7.95
CA MET A 147 16.61 -7.52 -7.91
C MET A 147 15.63 -8.67 -7.68
N LEU A 148 14.81 -8.59 -6.64
CA LEU A 148 13.80 -9.60 -6.33
C LEU A 148 12.76 -9.75 -7.45
N ALA A 149 12.31 -8.65 -8.05
CA ALA A 149 11.29 -8.66 -9.09
C ALA A 149 11.78 -9.23 -10.44
N GLN A 150 13.07 -9.09 -10.74
CA GLN A 150 13.68 -9.55 -11.99
C GLN A 150 14.31 -10.95 -11.86
N HIS A 151 14.49 -11.46 -10.65
CA HIS A 151 15.15 -12.74 -10.43
C HIS A 151 14.26 -13.91 -10.92
N PRO A 152 14.75 -14.76 -11.85
CA PRO A 152 13.93 -15.78 -12.51
C PRO A 152 13.41 -16.87 -11.56
N LEU A 153 14.12 -17.10 -10.45
CA LEU A 153 13.72 -18.09 -9.44
C LEU A 153 12.90 -17.49 -8.29
N ILE A 154 12.64 -16.18 -8.27
CA ILE A 154 11.90 -15.54 -7.16
C ILE A 154 10.52 -15.12 -7.65
N PRO A 155 9.45 -15.83 -7.23
CA PRO A 155 8.08 -15.49 -7.61
C PRO A 155 7.53 -14.36 -6.72
N LEU A 156 8.13 -13.17 -6.75
CA LEU A 156 7.80 -12.05 -5.85
C LEU A 156 6.29 -11.73 -5.83
N HIS A 157 5.62 -11.85 -6.98
CA HIS A 157 4.18 -11.61 -7.12
C HIS A 157 3.31 -12.44 -6.16
N SER A 158 3.76 -13.64 -5.77
CA SER A 158 3.03 -14.52 -4.84
C SER A 158 2.93 -13.96 -3.41
N LEU A 159 3.82 -13.03 -3.02
CA LEU A 159 3.77 -12.33 -1.74
C LEU A 159 2.89 -11.07 -1.77
N CYS A 160 2.37 -10.68 -2.95
CA CYS A 160 1.54 -9.49 -3.12
C CYS A 160 0.24 -9.62 -2.31
N TYR A 161 -0.43 -10.76 -2.45
CA TYR A 161 -1.69 -11.06 -1.80
C TYR A 161 -1.62 -12.35 -0.99
N LEU A 162 -1.22 -12.23 0.28
CA LEU A 162 -1.31 -13.30 1.26
C LEU A 162 -2.57 -13.13 2.11
N SER A 163 -3.21 -14.25 2.46
CA SER A 163 -4.38 -14.24 3.34
C SER A 163 -4.48 -15.50 4.20
N TRP A 164 -4.78 -15.32 5.49
CA TRP A 164 -5.15 -16.40 6.41
C TRP A 164 -6.08 -15.85 7.49
N GLY A 165 -7.39 -15.89 7.24
CA GLY A 165 -8.40 -15.20 8.05
C GLY A 165 -8.37 -13.66 7.95
N HIS A 166 -7.27 -13.09 7.46
CA HIS A 166 -7.08 -11.67 7.16
C HIS A 166 -6.00 -11.50 6.08
N HIS A 167 -6.02 -10.39 5.34
CA HIS A 167 -5.07 -10.08 4.26
C HIS A 167 -3.83 -9.35 4.80
N PHE A 168 -2.62 -9.83 4.46
CA PHE A 168 -1.34 -9.30 4.98
C PHE A 168 -0.15 -9.27 4.00
N GLY A 169 -0.34 -9.55 2.71
CA GLY A 169 0.73 -9.41 1.70
C GLY A 169 1.21 -7.97 1.52
N PHE A 170 2.24 -7.74 0.69
CA PHE A 170 2.80 -6.38 0.52
C PHE A 170 1.87 -5.39 -0.18
N LEU A 171 0.78 -5.87 -0.81
CA LEU A 171 -0.30 -5.01 -1.33
C LEU A 171 -0.90 -4.09 -0.25
N ARG A 172 -0.83 -4.50 1.02
CA ARG A 172 -1.28 -3.71 2.18
C ARG A 172 -0.59 -2.35 2.27
N VAL A 173 0.64 -2.23 1.82
CA VAL A 173 1.37 -0.94 1.81
C VAL A 173 0.68 0.03 0.85
N MET A 174 0.35 -0.43 -0.35
CA MET A 174 -0.39 0.37 -1.33
C MET A 174 -1.78 0.76 -0.81
N GLU A 175 -2.52 -0.20 -0.24
CA GLU A 175 -3.84 0.07 0.33
C GLU A 175 -3.78 1.09 1.47
N ALA A 176 -2.83 0.94 2.39
CA ALA A 176 -2.66 1.85 3.52
C ALA A 176 -2.25 3.24 3.05
N ALA A 177 -1.29 3.34 2.12
CA ALA A 177 -0.84 4.61 1.55
C ALA A 177 -1.96 5.33 0.80
N LEU A 178 -2.71 4.62 -0.05
CA LEU A 178 -3.84 5.20 -0.78
C LEU A 178 -4.95 5.66 0.17
N ARG A 179 -5.29 4.86 1.18
CA ARG A 179 -6.28 5.23 2.20
C ARG A 179 -5.83 6.45 2.98
N ALA A 180 -4.58 6.51 3.44
CA ALA A 180 -4.05 7.67 4.15
C ALA A 180 -4.06 8.93 3.27
N TYR A 181 -3.65 8.80 2.01
CA TYR A 181 -3.66 9.90 1.05
C TYR A 181 -5.08 10.44 0.81
N LEU A 182 -6.04 9.56 0.51
CA LEU A 182 -7.45 9.94 0.33
C LEU A 182 -8.02 10.54 1.62
N PHE A 183 -7.78 9.92 2.77
CA PHE A 183 -8.26 10.39 4.06
C PHE A 183 -7.80 11.82 4.33
N LEU A 184 -6.49 12.08 4.28
CA LEU A 184 -5.94 13.40 4.59
C LEU A 184 -6.46 14.47 3.62
N ASN A 185 -6.43 14.20 2.32
CA ASN A 185 -6.82 15.21 1.32
C ASN A 185 -8.34 15.48 1.31
N VAL A 186 -9.18 14.46 1.50
CA VAL A 186 -10.63 14.67 1.62
C VAL A 186 -10.97 15.41 2.90
N HIS A 187 -10.35 15.04 4.03
CA HIS A 187 -10.55 15.76 5.29
C HIS A 187 -10.10 17.22 5.21
N ALA A 188 -9.02 17.50 4.48
CA ALA A 188 -8.57 18.86 4.18
C ALA A 188 -9.62 19.63 3.36
N ALA A 189 -10.11 19.03 2.27
CA ALA A 189 -11.07 19.65 1.36
C ALA A 189 -12.46 19.90 1.99
N VAL A 190 -12.87 19.05 2.94
CA VAL A 190 -14.11 19.24 3.73
C VAL A 190 -13.88 20.24 4.88
N GLY A 191 -12.65 20.71 5.12
CA GLY A 191 -12.32 21.67 6.18
C GLY A 191 -12.25 21.08 7.59
N SER A 192 -12.20 19.76 7.71
CA SER A 192 -12.27 19.05 9.00
C SER A 192 -10.90 18.82 9.67
N LEU A 193 -9.78 19.02 8.96
CA LEU A 193 -8.43 18.97 9.54
C LEU A 193 -8.17 20.16 10.47
N ASN A 194 -8.60 21.36 10.08
CA ASN A 194 -8.31 22.61 10.79
C ASN A 194 -8.96 22.68 12.19
N ASN A 195 -10.01 21.89 12.41
CA ASN A 195 -10.80 21.92 13.64
C ASN A 195 -10.46 20.75 14.59
N GLY A 196 -9.45 19.91 14.27
CA GLY A 196 -9.05 18.75 15.10
C GLY A 196 -10.06 17.58 15.14
N ASN A 197 -11.25 17.76 14.54
CA ASN A 197 -12.36 16.81 14.61
C ASN A 197 -12.05 15.41 14.03
N TYR A 198 -11.08 15.29 13.11
CA TYR A 198 -10.68 14.01 12.54
C TYR A 198 -10.04 13.06 13.56
N MET A 199 -9.39 13.57 14.62
CA MET A 199 -8.73 12.79 15.68
C MET A 199 -9.69 11.96 16.54
N HIS A 200 -10.97 12.35 16.58
CA HIS A 200 -11.99 11.70 17.41
C HIS A 200 -12.66 10.51 16.73
N SER A 201 -12.49 10.37 15.41
CA SER A 201 -13.00 9.22 14.64
C SER A 201 -12.39 7.87 15.06
N HIS A 202 -11.20 7.89 15.69
CA HIS A 202 -10.49 6.69 16.14
C HIS A 202 -10.63 6.35 17.64
N LYS A 203 -11.13 7.26 18.49
CA LYS A 203 -11.10 7.05 19.96
C LYS A 203 -12.14 6.06 20.48
N ASN A 204 -13.22 5.78 19.74
CA ASN A 204 -14.31 4.93 20.24
C ASN A 204 -14.21 3.44 19.85
N THR A 205 -13.27 3.04 18.99
CA THR A 205 -13.05 1.60 18.69
C THR A 205 -12.32 0.85 19.80
N ARG A 206 -11.64 1.53 20.74
CA ARG A 206 -10.97 0.86 21.88
C ARG A 206 -11.88 0.59 23.09
N ARG A 207 -13.09 1.16 23.15
CA ARG A 207 -14.02 0.96 24.29
C ARG A 207 -14.97 -0.22 24.14
N CYS A 208 -15.12 -0.81 22.95
CA CYS A 208 -16.06 -1.93 22.72
C CYS A 208 -15.43 -3.32 22.90
N CYS A 209 -14.17 -3.43 23.33
CA CYS A 209 -13.52 -4.72 23.61
C CYS A 209 -13.28 -4.97 25.11
N MET A 210 -13.95 -4.22 25.98
CA MET A 210 -14.02 -4.50 27.42
C MET A 210 -15.50 -4.57 27.79
N ASN A 211 -16.08 -5.75 27.63
CA ASN A 211 -17.18 -6.33 28.40
C ASN A 211 -17.34 -7.78 27.96
#